data_AF-A0A374MXP1-F1
#
_entry.id   AF-A0A374MXP1-F1
#
_cell.length_a   1.000
_cell.length_b   1.000
_cell.length_c   1.000
_cell.angle_alpha   90.00
_cell.angle_beta   90.00
_cell.angle_gamma   90.00
#
_symmetry.space_group_name_H-M   'P 1'
#
loop_
_entity.id
_entity.type
_entity.pdbx_description
1 polymer ?
#
loop_
_entity_poly.entity_id
_entity_poly.type
_entity_poly.pdbx_seq_one_letter_code
_entity_poly.pdbx_strand_id
1 'polypeptide(L)'
;MYADASNSGLALRGYKDMILVGGATHRVGQEKRDWNEFREKILSYYPEAMEREHWEVEDCVSLDGIPYIGPYSDKTPNMYVATGFNGWGMTSAMTAAILLTDAIINGQKTNGATESYPWGEVFYPERKIVRSQYFANVKENVRENIKSFLTRKSKIND
;
A
#
# COMPACT_ATOMS: atom_id res chain seq x y z
N MET A 1 15.48 8.55 2.83
CA MET A 1 14.98 8.48 1.44
C MET A 1 14.44 9.86 1.16
N TYR A 2 14.92 10.51 0.11
CA TYR A 2 14.43 11.84 -0.29
C TYR A 2 13.35 11.63 -1.33
N ALA A 3 12.14 12.10 -1.05
CA ALA A 3 11.04 12.09 -2.01
C ALA A 3 10.99 13.45 -2.71
N ASP A 4 10.92 13.42 -4.04
CA ASP A 4 10.62 14.60 -4.86
C ASP A 4 9.24 15.17 -4.49
N ALA A 5 9.10 16.50 -4.57
CA ALA A 5 7.88 17.22 -4.21
C ALA A 5 6.71 16.98 -5.18
N SER A 6 6.98 16.47 -6.38
CA SER A 6 5.96 16.13 -7.36
C SER A 6 5.28 14.79 -7.05
N ASN A 7 3.98 14.68 -7.30
CA ASN A 7 3.22 13.42 -7.12
C ASN A 7 3.68 12.29 -8.04
N SER A 8 4.43 12.60 -9.11
CA SER A 8 5.09 11.63 -10.00
C SER A 8 6.61 11.60 -9.78
N GLY A 9 7.07 12.15 -8.67
CA GLY A 9 8.46 12.34 -8.32
C GLY A 9 9.24 11.05 -8.07
N LEU A 10 10.56 11.14 -8.17
CA LEU A 10 11.45 10.03 -7.82
C LEU A 10 11.70 10.02 -6.31
N ALA A 11 11.81 8.82 -5.73
CA ALA A 11 12.31 8.60 -4.39
C ALA A 11 13.77 8.12 -4.48
N LEU A 12 14.70 8.84 -3.85
CA LEU A 12 16.13 8.59 -3.99
C LEU A 12 16.76 8.18 -2.65
N ARG A 13 17.64 7.19 -2.70
CA ARG A 13 18.48 6.79 -1.56
C ARG A 13 19.83 6.28 -2.03
N GLY A 14 20.91 6.95 -1.63
CA GLY A 14 22.27 6.44 -1.84
C GLY A 14 22.56 5.19 -1.01
N TYR A 15 23.33 4.27 -1.58
CA TYR A 15 23.90 3.12 -0.89
C TYR A 15 25.25 2.76 -1.54
N LYS A 16 26.35 3.01 -0.82
CA LYS A 16 27.72 2.89 -1.35
C LYS A 16 27.87 3.72 -2.64
N ASP A 17 28.34 3.10 -3.71
CA ASP A 17 28.52 3.63 -5.06
C ASP A 17 27.25 3.57 -5.93
N MET A 18 26.10 3.22 -5.33
CA MET A 18 24.83 3.08 -6.04
C MET A 18 23.78 4.08 -5.52
N ILE A 19 22.80 4.37 -6.37
CA ILE A 19 21.58 5.07 -6.01
C ILE A 19 20.39 4.13 -6.20
N LEU A 20 19.59 3.99 -5.15
CA LEU A 20 18.28 3.35 -5.22
C LEU A 20 17.29 4.41 -5.67
N VAL A 21 16.62 4.14 -6.79
CA VAL A 21 15.55 4.97 -7.31
C VAL A 21 14.24 4.21 -7.18
N GLY A 22 13.33 4.74 -6.39
CA GLY A 22 11.94 4.30 -6.30
C GLY A 22 11.02 5.31 -6.99
N GLY A 23 9.83 4.87 -7.36
CA GLY A 23 8.85 5.69 -8.05
C GLY A 23 8.01 4.82 -8.96
N ALA A 24 7.38 5.45 -9.96
CA ALA A 24 6.51 4.77 -10.90
C ALA A 24 5.50 3.86 -10.17
N THR A 25 4.66 4.42 -9.32
CA THR A 25 3.55 3.64 -8.73
C THR A 25 2.49 3.35 -9.80
N HIS A 26 1.90 2.16 -9.78
CA HIS A 26 0.74 1.81 -10.58
C HIS A 26 -0.15 0.82 -9.85
N ARG A 27 -1.37 0.63 -10.35
CA ARG A 27 -2.29 -0.37 -9.81
C ARG A 27 -1.92 -1.75 -10.37
N VAL A 28 -1.71 -2.70 -9.47
CA VAL A 28 -1.41 -4.11 -9.81
C VAL A 28 -2.56 -4.70 -10.62
N GLY A 29 -2.22 -5.56 -11.60
CA GLY A 29 -3.19 -6.28 -12.44
C GLY A 29 -3.81 -5.45 -13.58
N GLN A 30 -3.31 -4.24 -13.82
CA GLN A 30 -3.61 -3.45 -15.02
C GLN A 30 -2.54 -3.67 -16.11
N GLU A 31 -2.58 -2.87 -17.19
CA GLU A 31 -1.69 -3.03 -18.36
C GLU A 31 -0.19 -3.13 -18.01
N LYS A 32 0.56 -3.85 -18.86
CA LYS A 32 2.01 -3.97 -18.74
C LYS A 32 2.66 -2.58 -18.75
N ARG A 33 3.50 -2.32 -17.76
CA ARG A 33 4.23 -1.05 -17.67
C ARG A 33 5.36 -0.97 -18.70
N ASP A 34 5.44 0.19 -19.35
CA ASP A 34 6.66 0.63 -20.02
C ASP A 34 7.61 1.30 -19.01
N TRP A 35 8.82 0.78 -18.91
CA TRP A 35 9.87 1.29 -18.04
C TRP A 35 10.66 2.44 -18.65
N ASN A 36 10.51 2.69 -19.95
CA ASN A 36 11.29 3.68 -20.68
C ASN A 36 11.07 5.08 -20.11
N GLU A 37 9.83 5.49 -19.83
CA GLU A 37 9.53 6.80 -19.23
C GLU A 37 10.26 6.97 -17.88
N PHE A 38 10.28 5.93 -17.04
CA PHE A 38 10.95 5.96 -15.75
C PHE A 38 12.47 6.06 -15.91
N ARG A 39 13.04 5.31 -16.86
CA ARG A 39 14.49 5.34 -17.17
C ARG A 39 14.92 6.68 -17.76
N GLU A 40 14.16 7.22 -18.70
CA GLU A 40 14.40 8.55 -19.29
C GLU A 40 14.39 9.62 -18.21
N LYS A 41 13.43 9.56 -17.26
CA LYS A 41 13.40 10.48 -16.12
C LYS A 41 14.66 10.35 -15.26
N ILE A 42 15.12 9.13 -14.95
CA ILE A 42 16.37 8.93 -14.19
C ILE A 42 17.57 9.53 -14.94
N LEU A 43 17.72 9.22 -16.23
CA LEU A 43 18.82 9.68 -17.06
C LEU A 43 18.81 11.21 -17.25
N SER A 44 17.65 11.86 -17.15
CA SER A 44 17.57 13.32 -17.17
C SER A 44 18.25 13.99 -15.96
N TYR A 45 18.27 13.32 -14.80
CA TYR A 45 18.97 13.79 -13.60
C TYR A 45 20.39 13.24 -13.50
N TYR A 46 20.61 12.02 -13.99
CA TYR A 46 21.89 11.30 -13.90
C TYR A 46 22.27 10.73 -15.29
N PRO A 47 22.80 11.55 -16.21
CA PRO A 47 23.05 11.12 -17.59
C PRO A 47 24.03 9.97 -17.74
N GLU A 48 24.94 9.80 -16.77
CA GLU A 48 25.96 8.75 -16.77
C GLU A 48 25.56 7.53 -15.92
N ALA A 49 24.35 7.50 -15.36
CA ALA A 49 23.92 6.37 -14.53
C ALA A 49 23.75 5.10 -15.38
N MET A 50 24.20 3.97 -14.83
CA MET A 50 23.96 2.65 -15.39
C MET A 50 22.99 1.87 -14.50
N GLU A 51 21.90 1.37 -15.09
CA GLU A 51 20.97 0.47 -14.40
C GLU A 51 21.67 -0.86 -14.11
N ARG A 52 21.82 -1.19 -12.82
CA ARG A 52 22.43 -2.45 -12.39
C ARG A 52 21.39 -3.54 -12.20
N GLU A 53 20.29 -3.19 -11.52
CA GLU A 53 19.21 -4.11 -11.17
C GLU A 53 17.89 -3.33 -11.21
N HIS A 54 16.80 -4.05 -11.47
CA HIS A 54 15.44 -3.52 -11.39
C HIS A 54 14.47 -4.58 -10.89
N TRP A 55 13.45 -4.13 -10.17
CA TRP A 55 12.42 -5.01 -9.65
C TRP A 55 11.15 -4.22 -9.39
N GLU A 56 10.05 -4.94 -9.22
CA GLU A 56 8.78 -4.40 -8.75
C GLU A 56 8.42 -5.00 -7.40
N VAL A 57 7.65 -4.24 -6.64
CA VAL A 57 7.05 -4.71 -5.39
C VAL A 57 5.57 -4.37 -5.41
N GLU A 58 4.79 -5.24 -4.80
CA GLU A 58 3.37 -5.00 -4.58
C GLU A 58 3.14 -4.64 -3.11
N ASP A 59 2.30 -3.65 -2.85
CA ASP A 59 1.88 -3.33 -1.49
C ASP A 59 0.37 -3.15 -1.41
N CYS A 60 -0.17 -3.51 -0.26
CA CYS A 60 -1.55 -3.25 0.09
C CYS A 60 -1.69 -1.78 0.52
N VAL A 61 -2.65 -1.09 -0.09
CA VAL A 61 -2.98 0.31 0.23
C VAL A 61 -4.31 0.35 0.98
N SER A 62 -4.28 0.93 2.17
CA SER A 62 -5.46 1.20 2.99
C SER A 62 -6.36 2.27 2.39
N LEU A 63 -7.65 2.28 2.75
CA LEU A 63 -8.62 3.22 2.18
C LEU A 63 -8.38 4.69 2.59
N ASP A 64 -7.76 4.91 3.75
CA ASP A 64 -7.49 6.22 4.33
C ASP A 64 -6.00 6.57 4.42
N GLY A 65 -5.11 5.70 3.94
CA GLY A 65 -3.67 5.89 4.03
C GLY A 65 -3.09 5.58 5.42
N ILE A 66 -3.89 5.00 6.33
CA ILE A 66 -3.45 4.56 7.65
C ILE A 66 -3.41 3.02 7.66
N PRO A 67 -2.32 2.39 8.14
CA PRO A 67 -2.27 0.93 8.25
C PRO A 67 -3.43 0.33 9.06
N TYR A 68 -3.85 -0.88 8.72
CA TYR A 68 -4.75 -1.70 9.52
C TYR A 68 -3.90 -2.59 10.43
N ILE A 69 -3.91 -2.33 11.73
CA ILE A 69 -3.12 -3.05 12.73
C ILE A 69 -4.03 -3.38 13.93
N GLY A 70 -4.19 -4.66 14.24
CA GLY A 70 -4.94 -5.11 15.41
C GLY A 70 -5.80 -6.35 15.16
N PRO A 71 -6.80 -6.61 16.01
CA PRO A 71 -7.80 -7.67 15.78
C PRO A 71 -8.49 -7.48 14.43
N TYR A 72 -8.62 -8.55 13.65
CA TYR A 72 -9.19 -8.47 12.30
C TYR A 72 -10.66 -8.00 12.31
N SER A 73 -11.46 -8.54 13.23
CA SER A 73 -12.87 -8.20 13.44
C SER A 73 -13.33 -8.68 14.81
N ASP A 74 -14.30 -7.99 15.40
CA ASP A 74 -14.98 -8.40 16.64
C ASP A 74 -15.66 -9.79 16.51
N LYS A 75 -15.92 -10.24 15.27
CA LYS A 75 -16.59 -11.53 14.97
C LYS A 75 -15.61 -12.68 14.78
N THR A 76 -14.31 -12.42 14.71
CA THR A 76 -13.27 -13.42 14.46
C THR A 76 -12.22 -13.37 15.57
N PRO A 77 -12.50 -13.99 16.72
CA PRO A 77 -11.59 -13.93 17.84
C PRO A 77 -10.26 -14.63 17.51
N ASN A 78 -9.18 -14.14 18.10
CA ASN A 78 -7.80 -14.62 17.92
C ASN A 78 -7.25 -14.50 16.49
N MET A 79 -7.88 -13.70 15.63
CA MET A 79 -7.36 -13.34 14.32
C MET A 79 -6.89 -11.89 14.33
N TYR A 80 -5.66 -11.67 13.88
CA TYR A 80 -5.00 -10.37 13.88
C TYR A 80 -4.47 -10.04 12.49
N VAL A 81 -4.38 -8.75 12.19
CA VAL A 81 -3.91 -8.25 10.90
C VAL A 81 -2.94 -7.10 11.08
N ALA A 82 -1.94 -7.03 10.21
CA ALA A 82 -1.07 -5.89 10.00
C ALA A 82 -0.90 -5.74 8.47
N THR A 83 -1.65 -4.82 7.86
CA THR A 83 -1.68 -4.64 6.40
C THR A 83 -2.00 -3.19 6.02
N GLY A 84 -2.02 -2.90 4.72
CA GLY A 84 -2.38 -1.57 4.23
C GLY A 84 -1.31 -0.53 4.52
N PHE A 85 -0.03 -0.91 4.47
CA PHE A 85 1.08 -0.06 4.89
C PHE A 85 1.43 1.07 3.91
N ASN A 86 0.85 1.07 2.71
CA ASN A 86 0.97 2.17 1.73
C ASN A 86 2.43 2.53 1.34
N GLY A 87 3.32 1.54 1.30
CA GLY A 87 4.75 1.66 1.01
C GLY A 87 5.62 1.85 2.26
N TRP A 88 5.01 2.03 3.44
CA TRP A 88 5.70 2.43 4.67
C TRP A 88 5.86 1.30 5.69
N GLY A 89 5.78 0.04 5.27
CA GLY A 89 5.80 -1.13 6.16
C GLY A 89 7.02 -1.17 7.09
N MET A 90 8.21 -0.88 6.57
CA MET A 90 9.43 -0.83 7.39
C MET A 90 9.39 0.26 8.46
N THR A 91 8.77 1.41 8.17
CA THR A 91 8.69 2.53 9.12
C THR A 91 7.65 2.26 10.21
N SER A 92 6.55 1.60 9.83
CA SER A 92 5.43 1.29 10.73
C SER A 92 5.55 -0.08 11.41
N ALA A 93 6.62 -0.83 11.16
CA ALA A 93 6.81 -2.19 11.67
C ALA A 93 6.81 -2.26 13.20
N MET A 94 7.48 -1.31 13.86
CA MET A 94 7.52 -1.27 15.33
C MET A 94 6.15 -0.96 15.93
N THR A 95 5.40 -0.04 15.33
CA THR A 95 4.01 0.24 15.72
C THR A 95 3.15 -1.02 15.60
N ALA A 96 3.30 -1.77 14.52
CA ALA A 96 2.59 -3.03 14.31
C ALA A 96 2.96 -4.08 15.37
N ALA A 97 4.26 -4.27 15.63
CA ALA A 97 4.74 -5.22 16.62
C ALA A 97 4.21 -4.91 18.02
N ILE A 98 4.23 -3.63 18.41
CA ILE A 98 3.76 -3.18 19.73
C ILE A 98 2.26 -3.44 19.90
N LEU A 99 1.43 -2.96 18.96
CA LEU A 99 -0.02 -3.10 19.05
C LEU A 99 -0.46 -4.57 19.00
N LEU A 100 0.15 -5.38 18.14
CA LEU A 100 -0.17 -6.80 18.04
C LEU A 100 0.24 -7.57 19.29
N THR A 101 1.44 -7.30 19.83
CA THR A 101 1.91 -7.96 21.05
C THR A 101 0.98 -7.65 22.22
N ASP A 102 0.60 -6.38 22.37
CA ASP A 102 -0.33 -5.93 23.41
C ASP A 102 -1.71 -6.59 23.27
N ALA A 103 -2.25 -6.63 22.05
CA ALA A 103 -3.54 -7.27 21.78
C ALA A 103 -3.51 -8.80 22.02
N ILE A 104 -2.39 -9.46 21.75
CA ILE A 104 -2.21 -10.90 21.98
C ILE A 104 -2.11 -11.20 23.48
N ILE A 105 -1.34 -10.41 24.24
CA ILE A 105 -1.10 -10.65 25.66
C ILE A 105 -2.32 -10.27 26.51
N ASN A 106 -2.91 -9.11 26.24
CA ASN A 106 -3.99 -8.53 27.05
C ASN A 106 -5.39 -8.87 26.52
N GLY A 107 -5.48 -9.60 25.41
CA GLY A 107 -6.72 -9.98 24.76
C GLY A 107 -7.31 -8.88 23.87
N GLN A 108 -8.26 -9.27 23.04
CA GLN A 108 -8.93 -8.38 22.09
C GLN A 108 -9.75 -7.32 22.83
N LYS A 109 -9.32 -6.06 22.74
CA LYS A 109 -10.14 -4.92 23.15
C LYS A 109 -10.94 -4.39 21.97
N THR A 110 -12.22 -4.14 22.19
CA THR A 110 -13.11 -3.48 21.23
C THR A 110 -12.55 -2.08 20.96
N ASN A 111 -12.17 -1.77 19.72
CA ASN A 111 -11.60 -0.50 19.20
C ASN A 111 -10.07 -0.37 19.07
N GLY A 112 -9.25 -1.34 19.49
CA GLY A 112 -7.80 -1.32 19.27
C GLY A 112 -6.97 -0.33 20.11
N ALA A 113 -7.59 0.50 20.96
CA ALA A 113 -6.87 1.33 21.93
C ALA A 113 -6.67 0.59 23.26
N THR A 114 -5.52 0.82 23.90
CA THR A 114 -5.22 0.30 25.24
C THR A 114 -4.73 1.41 26.17
N GLU A 115 -4.65 1.14 27.47
CA GLU A 115 -4.14 2.13 28.44
C GLU A 115 -2.71 2.57 28.10
N SER A 116 -1.88 1.61 27.68
CA SER A 116 -0.51 1.86 27.23
C SER A 116 -0.45 2.59 25.88
N TYR A 117 -1.42 2.31 24.99
CA TYR A 117 -1.44 2.80 23.61
C TYR A 117 -2.82 3.40 23.25
N PRO A 118 -3.16 4.58 23.79
CA PRO A 118 -4.45 5.22 23.53
C PRO A 118 -4.64 5.61 22.06
N TRP A 119 -3.54 5.80 21.34
CA TRP A 119 -3.52 6.10 19.90
C TRP A 119 -3.76 4.86 19.01
N GLY A 120 -3.85 3.66 19.58
CA GLY A 120 -4.02 2.41 18.84
C GLY A 120 -5.31 2.35 18.01
N GLU A 121 -6.36 3.07 18.43
CA GLU A 121 -7.65 3.13 17.72
C GLU A 121 -7.53 3.63 16.27
N VAL A 122 -6.54 4.47 15.99
CA VAL A 122 -6.30 5.03 14.65
C VAL A 122 -5.92 3.93 13.65
N PHE A 123 -5.31 2.84 14.14
CA PHE A 123 -4.91 1.71 13.32
C PHE A 123 -5.95 0.58 13.31
N TYR A 124 -7.01 0.68 14.12
CA TYR A 124 -7.99 -0.39 14.27
C TYR A 124 -8.62 -0.78 12.92
N PRO A 125 -8.65 -2.08 12.56
CA PRO A 125 -9.16 -2.52 11.26
C PRO A 125 -10.61 -2.12 10.97
N GLU A 126 -11.48 -2.14 11.97
CA GLU A 126 -12.89 -1.74 11.82
C GLU A 126 -13.17 -0.25 12.12
N ARG A 127 -12.12 0.59 12.15
CA ARG A 127 -12.31 2.04 12.33
C ARG A 127 -13.22 2.61 11.24
N LYS A 128 -13.98 3.66 11.60
CA LYS A 128 -14.89 4.33 10.65
C LYS A 128 -14.10 5.17 9.65
N ILE A 129 -14.15 4.78 8.38
CA ILE A 129 -13.50 5.50 7.28
C ILE A 129 -14.55 6.27 6.48
N VAL A 130 -14.44 7.59 6.46
CA VAL A 130 -15.28 8.46 5.61
C VAL A 130 -14.36 9.22 4.66
N ARG A 131 -14.15 8.68 3.44
CA ARG A 131 -13.34 9.33 2.39
C ARG A 131 -13.91 9.11 0.99
N SER A 132 -13.67 10.09 0.11
CA SER A 132 -13.98 10.03 -1.33
C SER A 132 -13.35 8.81 -2.03
N GLN A 133 -12.17 8.37 -1.58
CA GLN A 133 -11.47 7.20 -2.10
C GLN A 133 -12.30 5.90 -1.99
N TYR A 134 -13.14 5.78 -0.96
CA TYR A 134 -14.08 4.65 -0.85
C TYR A 134 -15.03 4.60 -2.05
N PHE A 135 -15.66 5.74 -2.38
CA PHE A 135 -16.55 5.85 -3.52
C PHE A 135 -15.82 5.70 -4.86
N ALA A 136 -14.58 6.20 -4.97
CA ALA A 136 -13.74 6.01 -6.15
C ALA A 136 -13.42 4.53 -6.37
N ASN A 137 -13.01 3.81 -5.31
CA ASN A 137 -12.71 2.38 -5.38
C ASN A 137 -13.95 1.54 -5.73
N VAL A 138 -15.12 1.87 -5.16
CA VAL A 138 -16.39 1.22 -5.51
C VAL A 138 -16.72 1.44 -7.00
N LYS A 139 -16.63 2.68 -7.49
CA LYS A 139 -16.91 3.01 -8.89
C LYS A 139 -15.97 2.27 -9.85
N GLU A 140 -14.67 2.25 -9.53
CA GLU A 140 -13.66 1.59 -10.37
C GLU A 140 -13.85 0.07 -10.37
N ASN A 141 -14.12 -0.55 -9.22
CA ASN A 141 -14.38 -1.99 -9.12
C ASN A 141 -15.64 -2.40 -9.89
N VAL A 142 -16.71 -1.60 -9.83
CA VAL A 142 -17.92 -1.83 -10.65
C VAL A 142 -17.58 -1.73 -12.13
N ARG A 143 -16.80 -0.73 -12.54
CA ARG A 143 -16.39 -0.55 -13.94
C ARG A 143 -15.59 -1.73 -14.47
N GLU A 144 -14.60 -2.20 -13.72
CA GLU A 144 -13.75 -3.34 -14.13
C GLU A 144 -14.52 -4.67 -14.13
N ASN A 145 -15.44 -4.88 -13.18
CA ASN A 145 -16.34 -6.04 -13.19
C ASN A 145 -17.28 -6.03 -14.41
N ILE A 146 -17.81 -4.87 -14.80
CA ILE A 146 -18.63 -4.75 -16.01
C ILE A 146 -17.80 -5.01 -17.27
N LYS A 147 -16.61 -4.41 -17.38
CA LYS A 147 -15.70 -4.65 -18.52
C LYS A 147 -15.37 -6.13 -18.65
N SER A 148 -14.88 -6.76 -17.58
CA SER A 148 -14.51 -8.18 -17.59
C SER A 148 -15.69 -9.09 -17.93
N PHE A 149 -16.91 -8.78 -17.45
CA PHE A 149 -18.12 -9.51 -17.81
C PHE A 149 -18.43 -9.38 -19.32
N LEU A 150 -18.34 -8.18 -19.89
CA LEU A 150 -18.56 -7.95 -21.32
C LEU A 150 -17.51 -8.65 -22.20
N THR A 151 -16.23 -8.59 -21.81
CA THR A 151 -15.14 -9.28 -22.53
C THR A 151 -15.26 -10.81 -22.42
N ARG A 152 -15.79 -11.33 -21.32
CA ARG A 152 -16.04 -12.77 -21.15
C ARG A 152 -17.22 -13.23 -22.00
N LYS A 153 -18.24 -12.39 -22.17
CA LYS A 153 -19.40 -12.68 -23.03
C LYS A 153 -19.07 -12.65 -24.52
N SER A 154 -18.16 -11.79 -24.96
CA SER A 154 -17.70 -11.77 -26.35
C SER A 154 -16.90 -13.03 -26.72
N LYS A 155 -16.05 -13.53 -25.82
CA LYS A 155 -15.27 -14.76 -26.03
C LYS A 155 -16.07 -16.07 -26.01
N ILE A 156 -17.34 -16.04 -25.59
CA ILE A 156 -18.23 -17.22 -25.57
C ILE A 156 -19.05 -17.32 -26.86
N ASN A 157 -19.12 -16.24 -27.65
CA ASN A 157 -19.90 -16.16 -28.87
C ASN A 157 -19.07 -16.30 -30.17
N ASP A 158 -17.77 -16.60 -30.04
CA ASP A 158 -16.85 -16.97 -31.12
C ASP A 158 -16.48 -18.47 -30.97
#